data_AF-A0A975G713-F1
#
_entry.id   AF-A0A975G713-F1
#
_cell.length_a   1.000
_cell.length_b   1.000
_cell.length_c   1.000
_cell.angle_alpha   90.00
_cell.angle_beta   90.00
_cell.angle_gamma   90.00
#
_symmetry.space_group_name_H-M   'P 1'
#
loop_
_entity.id
_entity.type
_entity.pdbx_description
1 polymer ?
#
loop_
_entity_poly.entity_id
_entity_poly.type
_entity_poly.pdbx_seq_one_letter_code
_entity_poly.pdbx_strand_id
1 'polypeptide(L)'
;MSFPRNKATRKNYKDTQYLWYMAHKDGKTELQIEMTASVNGQTLIADLPRIVNQTMIEAAIDYGRKAGWTPDQAGPPFRCKYLRGQFTRLED
;
A
#
# COMPACT_ATOMS: atom_id res chain seq x y z
N MET A 1 -16.95 8.46 0.70
CA MET A 1 -17.24 7.93 -0.65
C MET A 1 -16.53 6.60 -0.81
N SER A 2 -17.26 5.48 -0.80
CA SER A 2 -16.68 4.15 -0.97
C SER A 2 -16.35 3.91 -2.44
N PHE A 3 -15.07 3.97 -2.78
CA PHE A 3 -14.61 3.54 -4.10
C PHE A 3 -14.87 2.03 -4.24
N PRO A 4 -15.46 1.55 -5.35
CA PRO A 4 -15.72 0.14 -5.53
C PRO A 4 -14.38 -0.62 -5.56
N ARG A 5 -14.13 -1.40 -4.50
CA ARG A 5 -12.97 -2.30 -4.27
C ARG A 5 -12.94 -3.49 -5.25
N ASN A 6 -13.30 -3.29 -6.51
CA ASN A 6 -13.66 -4.33 -7.47
C ASN A 6 -12.51 -5.30 -7.84
N LYS A 7 -11.29 -5.08 -7.32
CA LYS A 7 -10.11 -5.97 -7.43
C LYS A 7 -9.26 -6.02 -6.15
N ALA A 8 -9.86 -5.78 -4.99
CA ALA A 8 -9.11 -5.84 -3.73
C ALA A 8 -8.87 -7.28 -3.31
N THR A 9 -7.60 -7.65 -3.17
CA THR A 9 -7.16 -8.97 -2.74
C THR A 9 -6.71 -8.89 -1.28
N ARG A 10 -7.07 -9.90 -0.49
CA ARG A 10 -6.63 -10.01 0.90
C ARG A 10 -5.33 -10.82 0.96
N LYS A 11 -4.38 -10.36 1.76
CA LYS A 11 -3.13 -11.07 2.05
C LYS A 11 -2.86 -11.01 3.55
N ASN A 12 -2.65 -12.17 4.15
CA ASN A 12 -2.15 -12.25 5.52
C ASN A 12 -0.62 -12.11 5.49
N TYR A 13 -0.08 -11.25 6.35
CA TYR A 13 1.35 -11.04 6.49
C TYR A 13 1.68 -10.67 7.94
N LYS A 14 2.64 -11.37 8.57
CA LYS A 14 3.03 -11.17 9.99
C LYS A 14 1.81 -11.09 10.92
N ASP A 15 0.92 -12.09 10.85
CA ASP A 15 -0.31 -12.20 11.66
C ASP A 15 -1.36 -11.09 11.43
N THR A 16 -1.11 -10.18 10.48
CA THR A 16 -2.05 -9.10 10.14
C THR A 16 -2.67 -9.36 8.77
N GLN A 17 -4.00 -9.20 8.68
CA GLN A 17 -4.70 -9.27 7.40
C GLN A 17 -4.71 -7.90 6.72
N TYR A 18 -4.06 -7.82 5.56
CA TYR A 18 -4.03 -6.63 4.71
C TYR A 18 -4.96 -6.81 3.52
N LEU A 19 -5.60 -5.72 3.13
CA LEU A 19 -6.32 -5.58 1.88
C LEU A 19 -5.43 -4.79 0.93
N TRP A 20 -5.18 -5.29 -0.27
CA TRP A 20 -4.43 -4.54 -1.27
C TRP A 20 -5.16 -4.52 -2.60
N TYR A 21 -5.02 -3.42 -3.34
CA TYR A 21 -5.55 -3.30 -4.68
C TYR A 21 -4.63 -2.43 -5.52
N MET A 22 -4.65 -2.67 -6.83
CA MET A 22 -3.94 -1.84 -7.79
C MET A 22 -4.93 -0.86 -8.41
N ALA A 23 -4.59 0.42 -8.35
CA ALA A 23 -5.24 1.48 -9.10
C ALA A 23 -4.31 1.91 -10.21
N HIS A 24 -4.85 2.13 -11.41
CA HIS A 24 -4.11 2.77 -12.49
C HIS A 24 -4.59 4.21 -12.55
N LYS A 25 -3.70 5.17 -12.28
CA LYS A 25 -4.03 6.59 -12.26
C LYS A 25 -2.95 7.34 -13.03
N ASP A 26 -3.37 8.16 -13.99
CA ASP A 26 -2.47 9.07 -14.72
C ASP A 26 -1.25 8.38 -15.36
N GLY A 27 -1.46 7.19 -15.94
CA GLY A 27 -0.40 6.39 -16.57
C GLY A 27 0.54 5.66 -15.60
N LYS A 28 0.32 5.78 -14.29
CA LYS A 28 1.08 5.08 -13.24
C LYS A 28 0.25 3.96 -12.58
N THR A 29 0.94 2.98 -12.01
CA THR A 29 0.32 1.89 -11.24
C THR A 29 0.53 2.17 -9.77
N GLU A 30 -0.55 2.49 -9.06
CA GLU A 30 -0.58 2.71 -7.63
C GLU A 30 -1.03 1.42 -6.93
N LEU A 31 -0.16 0.84 -6.11
CA LEU A 31 -0.53 -0.21 -5.17
C LEU A 31 -1.02 0.45 -3.89
N GLN A 32 -2.28 0.24 -3.54
CA GLN A 32 -2.86 0.71 -2.27
C GLN A 32 -3.02 -0.46 -1.32
N ILE A 33 -2.56 -0.30 -0.09
CA ILE A 33 -2.58 -1.31 0.97
C ILE A 33 -3.25 -0.70 2.19
N GLU A 34 -4.25 -1.41 2.70
CA GLU A 34 -5.01 -1.06 3.90
C GLU A 34 -4.98 -2.25 4.86
N MET A 35 -5.12 -2.01 6.16
CA MET A 35 -5.31 -3.08 7.13
C MET A 35 -6.80 -3.42 7.22
N THR A 36 -7.13 -4.71 7.05
CA THR A 36 -8.53 -5.17 6.99
C THR A 36 -9.23 -5.00 8.34
N ALA A 37 -8.49 -5.16 9.44
CA ALA A 37 -9.01 -5.05 10.80
C ALA A 37 -9.25 -3.60 11.25
N SER A 38 -8.67 -2.61 10.58
CA SER A 38 -8.74 -1.20 10.97
C SER A 38 -9.84 -0.47 10.20
N VAL A 39 -10.86 0.00 10.92
CA VAL A 39 -11.87 0.90 10.36
C VAL A 39 -11.29 2.31 10.30
N ASN A 40 -11.04 2.84 9.10
CA ASN A 40 -10.32 4.11 8.83
C ASN A 40 -8.82 4.09 9.16
N GLY A 41 -8.17 2.93 9.08
CA GLY A 41 -6.71 2.85 9.21
C GLY A 41 -5.97 3.63 8.11
N GLN A 42 -4.72 4.00 8.37
CA GLN A 42 -3.87 4.69 7.43
C GLN A 42 -3.62 3.82 6.18
N THR A 43 -3.97 4.32 5.00
CA THR A 43 -3.69 3.64 3.72
C THR A 43 -2.24 3.87 3.32
N LEU A 44 -1.53 2.83 2.89
CA LEU A 44 -0.24 2.94 2.21
C LEU A 44 -0.46 2.95 0.71
N ILE A 45 0.11 3.93 0.02
CA ILE A 45 0.03 4.09 -1.43
C ILE A 45 1.46 4.01 -1.97
N ALA A 46 1.75 2.96 -2.74
CA ALA A 46 3.03 2.74 -3.38
C ALA A 46 2.92 2.91 -4.90
N ASP A 47 3.65 3.86 -5.47
CA ASP A 47 3.80 4.02 -6.91
C ASP A 47 4.78 2.94 -7.44
N LEU A 48 4.27 2.01 -8.24
CA LEU A 48 5.00 0.85 -8.74
C LEU A 48 5.18 0.90 -10.26
N PRO A 49 6.23 0.26 -10.80
CA PRO A 49 6.31 -0.04 -12.22
C PRO A 49 5.17 -0.98 -12.65
N ARG A 50 4.89 -1.02 -13.95
CA ARG A 50 3.78 -1.80 -14.56
C ARG A 50 3.75 -3.28 -14.16
N ILE A 51 4.90 -3.87 -13.82
CA ILE A 51 5.02 -5.26 -13.36
C ILE A 51 5.11 -5.27 -11.84
N VAL A 52 4.07 -5.81 -11.19
CA VAL A 52 3.98 -5.93 -9.74
C VAL A 52 4.08 -7.41 -9.35
N ASN A 53 5.02 -7.73 -8.46
CA ASN A 53 5.16 -9.07 -7.87
C ASN A 53 4.62 -9.09 -6.44
N GLN A 54 4.15 -10.25 -5.98
CA GLN A 54 3.64 -10.42 -4.60
C GLN A 54 4.68 -10.07 -3.53
N THR A 55 5.97 -10.30 -3.81
CA THR A 55 7.09 -9.93 -2.94
C THR A 55 7.23 -8.41 -2.79
N MET A 56 6.83 -7.64 -3.80
CA MET A 56 6.86 -6.16 -3.73
C MET A 56 5.80 -5.62 -2.76
N ILE A 57 4.67 -6.32 -2.62
CA ILE A 57 3.61 -5.97 -1.66
C ILE A 57 4.16 -6.12 -0.23
N GLU A 58 4.84 -7.23 0.05
CA GLU A 58 5.46 -7.49 1.36
C GLU A 58 6.59 -6.50 1.65
N ALA A 59 7.42 -6.20 0.64
CA ALA A 59 8.47 -5.21 0.76
C ALA A 59 7.93 -3.78 0.99
N ALA A 60 6.82 -3.41 0.35
CA ALA A 60 6.15 -2.13 0.60
C ALA A 60 5.62 -2.04 2.03
N ILE A 61 5.03 -3.12 2.56
CA ILE A 61 4.57 -3.20 3.95
C ILE A 61 5.74 -3.07 4.92
N ASP A 62 6.84 -3.80 4.71
CA ASP A 62 8.02 -3.76 5.57
C ASP A 62 8.67 -2.37 5.56
N TYR A 63 8.81 -1.77 4.38
CA TYR A 63 9.30 -0.40 4.22
C TYR A 63 8.40 0.60 4.93
N GLY A 64 7.08 0.53 4.70
CA GLY A 64 6.11 1.40 5.34
C GLY A 64 6.23 1.33 6.87
N ARG A 65 6.19 0.12 7.44
CA ARG A 65 6.29 -0.08 8.89
C ARG A 65 7.61 0.49 9.45
N LYS A 66 8.74 0.31 8.77
CA LYS A 66 10.03 0.91 9.14
C LYS A 66 10.06 2.43 9.03
N ALA A 67 9.34 2.99 8.06
CA ALA A 67 9.26 4.42 7.80
C ALA A 67 8.17 5.15 8.61
N GLY A 68 7.49 4.45 9.51
CA GLY A 68 6.47 5.03 10.41
C GLY A 68 5.03 4.95 9.89
N TRP A 69 4.73 4.09 8.92
CA TRP A 69 3.35 3.78 8.54
C TRP A 69 2.65 2.99 9.65
N THR A 70 1.57 3.56 10.17
CA THR A 70 0.74 3.02 11.25
C THR A 70 -0.65 2.67 10.71
N PRO A 71 -0.84 1.46 10.16
CA PRO A 71 -2.13 1.06 9.56
C PRO A 71 -3.28 0.90 10.57
N ASP A 72 -2.97 0.88 11.87
CA ASP A 72 -3.93 0.86 12.97
C ASP A 72 -4.48 2.25 13.32
N GLN A 73 -3.76 3.33 12.99
CA GLN A 73 -4.20 4.70 13.28
C GLN A 73 -4.82 5.34 12.05
N ALA A 74 -5.84 6.18 12.25
CA ALA A 74 -6.36 7.04 11.19
C ALA A 74 -5.36 8.16 10.91
N GLY A 75 -5.01 8.35 9.64
CA GLY A 75 -4.02 9.35 9.23
C GLY A 75 -3.99 9.56 7.72
N PRO A 76 -3.25 10.58 7.25
CA PRO A 76 -3.06 10.81 5.82
C PRO A 76 -2.38 9.59 5.17
N PRO A 77 -2.70 9.28 3.91
CA PRO A 77 -2.14 8.11 3.25
C PRO A 77 -0.61 8.20 3.19
N PHE A 78 0.06 7.12 3.59
CA PHE A 78 1.51 7.03 3.52
C PHE A 78 1.93 6.76 2.06
N ARG A 79 2.57 7.73 1.41
CA ARG A 79 2.99 7.61 0.02
C ARG A 79 4.45 7.17 -0.11
N CYS A 80 4.70 6.18 -0.96
CA CYS A 80 6.02 5.73 -1.32
C CYS A 80 6.08 5.39 -2.81
N LYS A 81 7.29 5.27 -3.35
CA LYS A 81 7.53 4.93 -4.76
C LYS A 81 8.61 3.89 -4.87
N TYR A 82 8.43 2.92 -5.75
CA TYR A 82 9.46 1.96 -6.09
C TYR A 82 10.34 2.51 -7.23
N LEU A 83 11.56 2.92 -6.89
CA LEU A 83 12.56 3.45 -7.81
C LEU A 83 13.80 2.56 -7.80
N ARG A 84 14.25 2.12 -8.99
CA ARG A 84 15.52 1.42 -9.18
C ARG A 84 15.77 0.24 -8.21
N GLY A 85 14.72 -0.50 -7.85
CA GLY A 85 14.83 -1.65 -6.96
C GLY A 85 14.63 -1.35 -5.47
N GLN A 86 14.32 -0.12 -5.08
CA GLN A 86 14.14 0.28 -3.69
C GLN A 86 12.87 1.13 -3.52
N PHE A 87 12.26 1.05 -2.33
CA PHE A 87 11.17 1.94 -1.96
C PHE A 87 11.74 3.24 -1.39
N THR A 88 11.23 4.36 -1.86
CA THR A 88 11.54 5.70 -1.38
C THR A 88 10.26 6.37 -0.92
N ARG A 89 10.31 7.11 0.18
CA ARG A 89 9.15 7.87 0.68
C ARG A 89 8.90 9.01 -0.30
N LEU A 90 7.64 9.17 -0.72
CA LEU A 90 7.20 10.37 -1.39
C LEU A 90 6.72 11.30 -0.28
N GLU A 91 7.59 12.20 0.14
CA GLU A 91 7.15 13.37 0.90
C GLU A 91 6.42 14.28 -0.10
N ASP A 92 5.13 14.52 0.18
CA ASP A 92 4.35 15.56 -0.50
C ASP A 92 4.73 16.92 0.10
#